data_AF-A0A7X7R8N1-F1
#
_entry.id   AF-A0A7X7R8N1-F1
#
_cell.length_a   1.000
_cell.length_b   1.000
_cell.length_c   1.000
_cell.angle_alpha   90.00
_cell.angle_beta   90.00
_cell.angle_gamma   90.00
#
_symmetry.space_group_name_H-M   'P 1'
#
loop_
_entity.id
_entity.type
_entity.pdbx_description
1 polymer ?
#
loop_
_entity_poly.entity_id
_entity_poly.type
_entity_poly.pdbx_seq_one_letter_code
_entity_poly.pdbx_strand_id
1 'polypeptide(L)'
;MSITTAIIDSREPEWVQGLRFGASLATVSALDYGDLLATTDDGVMIAVERKTVSDLLGSIKDGRIWPQLVGLRAQTPWAYLVICGAMSASASGQVVTERGETGWNWASVQGAILKTQELGVFVTQCADDAAYEEAVVTLSGRSHEATAIIAPAKEATLLTPGEQILASLPGIGVDKVERLLAYTGRPCWALNFLTDTDTRERVPGIGPQTKARIRQALGLRDEEELSVVLSETGAFAERHREI
;
A
#
# COMPACT_ATOMS: atom_id res chain seq x y z
N MET A 1 -5.62 14.40 -3.36
CA MET A 1 -5.52 15.85 -3.66
C MET A 1 -5.51 16.04 -5.17
N SER A 2 -5.84 17.23 -5.65
CA SER A 2 -5.91 17.53 -7.08
C SER A 2 -5.19 18.83 -7.42
N ILE A 3 -4.56 18.91 -8.59
CA ILE A 3 -3.88 20.13 -9.04
C ILE A 3 -4.94 21.19 -9.37
N THR A 4 -4.77 22.39 -8.84
CA THR A 4 -5.62 23.56 -9.10
C THR A 4 -5.00 24.47 -10.16
N THR A 5 -3.70 24.74 -10.02
CA THR A 5 -2.92 25.58 -10.95
C THR A 5 -1.60 24.89 -11.30
N ALA A 6 -1.19 24.99 -12.57
CA ALA A 6 0.10 24.54 -13.07
C ALA A 6 0.83 25.69 -13.78
N ILE A 7 2.11 25.88 -13.44
CA ILE A 7 3.04 26.79 -14.11
C ILE A 7 4.13 25.92 -14.74
N ILE A 8 4.17 25.87 -16.06
CA ILE A 8 5.08 25.04 -16.85
C ILE A 8 6.22 25.91 -17.35
N ASP A 9 7.45 25.42 -17.27
CA ASP A 9 8.60 26.18 -17.72
C ASP A 9 8.57 26.42 -19.25
N SER A 10 8.83 27.66 -19.65
CA SER A 10 8.84 28.07 -21.07
C SER A 10 9.93 27.41 -21.93
N ARG A 11 10.93 26.76 -21.33
CA ARG A 11 12.01 26.05 -22.02
C ARG A 11 11.69 24.57 -22.26
N GLU A 12 10.61 24.06 -21.67
CA GLU A 12 10.16 22.70 -21.95
C GLU A 12 9.66 22.56 -23.40
N PRO A 13 9.66 21.34 -23.99
CA PRO A 13 9.11 21.12 -25.32
C PRO A 13 7.62 21.52 -25.44
N GLU A 14 7.18 21.91 -26.65
CA GLU A 14 5.78 22.34 -26.91
C GLU A 14 4.74 21.32 -26.43
N TRP A 15 5.03 20.02 -26.54
CA TRP A 15 4.11 18.99 -26.08
C TRP A 15 3.92 19.00 -24.56
N VAL A 16 4.96 19.33 -23.77
CA VAL A 16 4.88 19.48 -22.31
C VAL A 16 4.13 20.75 -21.96
N GLN A 17 4.43 21.86 -22.66
CA GLN A 17 3.73 23.14 -22.50
C GLN A 17 2.22 23.03 -22.79
N GLY A 18 1.82 22.07 -23.63
CA GLY A 18 0.43 21.76 -23.95
C GLY A 18 -0.33 20.97 -22.88
N LEU A 19 0.36 20.39 -21.90
CA LEU A 19 -0.26 19.59 -20.83
C LEU A 19 -1.11 20.45 -19.89
N ARG A 20 -2.01 19.79 -19.16
CA ARG A 20 -2.91 20.45 -18.19
C ARG A 20 -2.74 19.90 -16.78
N PHE A 21 -2.28 18.66 -16.62
CA PHE A 21 -2.13 17.98 -15.32
C PHE A 21 -3.43 17.98 -14.49
N GLY A 22 -4.59 17.99 -15.16
CA GLY A 22 -5.90 18.12 -14.51
C GLY A 22 -6.18 19.49 -13.90
N ALA A 23 -5.30 20.48 -14.06
CA ALA A 23 -5.43 21.81 -13.48
C ALA A 23 -6.57 22.62 -14.12
N SER A 24 -7.23 23.43 -13.30
CA SER A 24 -8.20 24.42 -13.78
C SER A 24 -7.55 25.56 -14.56
N LEU A 25 -6.29 25.87 -14.22
CA LEU A 25 -5.46 26.87 -14.88
C LEU A 25 -4.07 26.30 -15.12
N ALA A 26 -3.64 26.26 -16.38
CA ALA A 26 -2.27 25.94 -16.76
C ALA A 26 -1.68 27.12 -17.54
N THR A 27 -0.51 27.61 -17.13
CA THR A 27 0.20 28.70 -17.79
C THR A 27 1.64 28.28 -18.09
N VAL A 28 2.22 28.89 -19.13
CA VAL A 28 3.63 28.75 -19.46
C VAL A 28 4.35 30.02 -19.02
N SER A 29 5.44 29.88 -18.28
CA SER A 29 6.28 30.99 -17.81
C SER A 29 7.73 30.54 -17.65
N ALA A 30 8.69 31.46 -17.68
CA ALA A 30 10.05 31.13 -17.25
C ALA A 30 10.06 30.88 -15.73
N LEU A 31 10.65 29.77 -15.31
CA LEU A 31 10.89 29.42 -13.91
C LEU A 31 12.38 29.54 -13.58
N ASP A 32 12.71 29.92 -12.36
CA ASP A 32 14.12 29.90 -11.93
C ASP A 32 14.62 28.47 -11.73
N TYR A 33 13.76 27.58 -11.21
CA TYR A 33 14.04 26.17 -10.99
C TYR A 33 12.80 25.30 -11.23
N GLY A 34 13.03 24.10 -11.77
CA GLY A 34 12.01 23.13 -12.12
C GLY A 34 11.37 23.39 -13.48
N ASP A 35 10.72 22.35 -13.97
CA ASP A 35 10.01 22.33 -15.25
C ASP A 35 8.49 22.47 -15.05
N LEU A 36 8.02 22.22 -13.83
CA LEU A 36 6.64 22.43 -13.41
C LEU A 36 6.58 22.83 -11.94
N LEU A 37 5.83 23.90 -11.65
CA LEU A 37 5.30 24.20 -10.32
C LEU A 37 3.78 24.03 -10.35
N ALA A 38 3.23 23.26 -9.43
CA ALA A 38 1.80 23.05 -9.36
C ALA A 38 1.28 23.22 -7.94
N THR A 39 0.15 23.91 -7.77
CA THR A 39 -0.54 24.04 -6.49
C THR A 39 -1.68 23.04 -6.42
N THR A 40 -1.83 22.34 -5.30
CA THR A 40 -2.91 21.39 -5.05
C THR A 40 -4.05 22.02 -4.25
N ASP A 41 -5.20 21.33 -4.21
CA ASP A 41 -6.43 21.77 -3.54
C ASP A 41 -6.31 21.87 -2.00
N ASP A 42 -5.30 21.24 -1.41
CA ASP A 42 -4.90 21.39 -0.01
C ASP A 42 -3.93 22.58 0.24
N GLY A 43 -3.66 23.39 -0.79
CA GLY A 43 -2.82 24.58 -0.69
C GLY A 43 -1.31 24.32 -0.72
N VAL A 44 -0.90 23.08 -0.99
CA VAL A 44 0.52 22.72 -1.11
C VAL A 44 1.02 23.00 -2.52
N MET A 45 2.28 23.43 -2.62
CA MET A 45 3.00 23.52 -3.88
C MET A 45 3.84 22.26 -4.07
N ILE A 46 3.71 21.60 -5.21
CA ILE A 46 4.64 20.59 -5.69
C ILE A 46 5.54 21.21 -6.76
N ALA A 47 6.81 20.79 -6.79
CA ALA A 47 7.78 21.24 -7.77
C ALA A 47 8.40 20.01 -8.45
N VAL A 48 8.48 20.02 -9.77
CA VAL A 48 8.94 18.89 -10.57
C VAL A 48 10.07 19.33 -11.49
N GLU A 49 11.18 18.59 -11.46
CA GLU A 49 12.18 18.57 -12.52
C GLU A 49 11.94 17.30 -13.36
N ARG A 50 11.72 17.47 -14.65
CA ARG A 50 11.56 16.40 -15.63
C ARG A 50 12.90 16.11 -16.29
N LYS A 51 13.31 14.84 -16.32
CA LYS A 51 14.48 14.42 -17.12
C LYS A 51 14.23 13.13 -17.85
N THR A 52 14.61 13.08 -19.13
CA THR A 52 14.81 11.79 -19.79
C THR A 52 15.99 11.05 -19.14
N VAL A 53 16.07 9.73 -19.29
CA VAL A 53 17.24 8.98 -18.82
C VAL A 53 18.54 9.55 -19.41
N SER A 54 18.56 9.92 -20.68
CA SER A 54 19.76 10.48 -21.33
C SER A 54 20.16 11.83 -20.72
N ASP A 55 19.19 12.71 -20.46
CA ASP A 55 19.43 14.02 -19.85
C ASP A 55 19.86 13.90 -18.39
N LEU A 56 19.34 12.90 -17.67
CA LEU A 56 19.76 12.55 -16.32
C LEU A 56 21.25 12.21 -16.32
N LEU A 57 21.66 11.23 -17.12
CA LEU A 57 23.05 10.81 -17.22
C LEU A 57 23.97 11.99 -17.63
N GLY A 58 23.58 12.76 -18.63
CA GLY A 58 24.33 13.97 -19.05
C GLY A 58 24.47 15.00 -17.92
N SER A 59 23.39 15.28 -17.20
CA SER A 59 23.40 16.25 -16.10
C SER A 59 24.17 15.80 -14.86
N ILE A 60 24.22 14.49 -14.59
CA ILE A 60 25.10 13.91 -13.57
C ILE A 60 26.56 14.12 -13.95
N LYS A 61 26.92 13.85 -15.22
CA LYS A 61 28.28 14.02 -15.74
C LYS A 61 28.76 15.46 -15.60
N ASP A 62 27.91 16.40 -15.97
CA ASP A 62 28.23 17.83 -15.98
C ASP A 62 28.11 18.45 -14.57
N GLY A 63 27.59 17.72 -13.58
CA GLY A 63 27.30 18.22 -12.24
C GLY A 63 26.15 19.24 -12.16
N ARG A 64 25.50 19.55 -13.30
CA ARG A 64 24.43 20.55 -13.40
C ARG A 64 23.17 20.17 -12.65
N ILE A 65 22.95 18.87 -12.43
CA ILE A 65 21.76 18.39 -11.73
C ILE A 65 21.71 18.88 -10.27
N TRP A 66 22.84 19.08 -9.59
CA TRP A 66 22.83 19.39 -8.16
C TRP A 66 22.29 20.78 -7.84
N PRO A 67 22.74 21.88 -8.49
CA PRO A 67 22.14 23.19 -8.27
C PRO A 67 20.65 23.26 -8.64
N GLN A 68 20.23 22.54 -9.70
CA GLN A 68 18.82 22.47 -10.11
C GLN A 68 17.97 21.87 -8.99
N LEU A 69 18.37 20.71 -8.46
CA LEU A 69 17.62 20.01 -7.40
C LEU A 69 17.60 20.78 -6.07
N VAL A 70 18.70 21.43 -5.70
CA VAL A 70 18.75 22.29 -4.51
C VAL A 70 17.81 23.48 -4.65
N GLY A 71 17.82 24.14 -5.82
CA GLY A 71 16.90 25.24 -6.11
C GLY A 71 15.43 24.79 -6.12
N LEU A 72 15.14 23.61 -6.69
CA LEU A 72 13.82 23.00 -6.66
C LEU A 72 13.34 22.75 -5.22
N ARG A 73 14.19 22.14 -4.38
CA ARG A 73 13.88 21.84 -2.98
C ARG A 73 13.69 23.09 -2.12
N ALA A 74 14.35 24.19 -2.48
CA ALA A 74 14.18 25.47 -1.79
C ALA A 74 12.78 26.07 -1.98
N GLN A 75 12.08 25.72 -3.06
CA GLN A 75 10.72 26.19 -3.31
C GLN A 75 9.67 25.46 -2.47
N THR A 76 9.84 24.15 -2.27
CA THR A 76 8.88 23.31 -1.55
C THR A 76 9.52 22.03 -1.01
N PRO A 77 9.06 21.48 0.14
CA PRO A 77 9.41 20.13 0.55
C PRO A 77 8.92 19.03 -0.40
N TRP A 78 7.92 19.33 -1.24
CA TRP A 78 7.35 18.39 -2.21
C TRP A 78 8.02 18.56 -3.58
N ALA A 79 9.35 18.42 -3.57
CA ALA A 79 10.18 18.50 -4.76
C ALA A 79 10.40 17.09 -5.32
N TYR A 80 10.24 16.93 -6.64
CA TYR A 80 10.33 15.66 -7.34
C TYR A 80 11.27 15.75 -8.54
N LEU A 81 12.14 14.76 -8.68
CA LEU A 81 12.79 14.42 -9.95
C LEU A 81 11.97 13.31 -10.60
N VAL A 82 11.36 13.61 -11.75
CA VAL A 82 10.61 12.63 -12.55
C VAL A 82 11.47 12.19 -13.73
N ILE A 83 11.90 10.93 -13.70
CA ILE A 83 12.71 10.32 -14.74
C ILE A 83 11.77 9.71 -15.79
N CYS A 84 11.79 10.25 -17.01
CA CYS A 84 11.02 9.74 -18.14
C CYS A 84 11.85 8.72 -18.92
N GLY A 85 11.34 7.49 -19.02
CA GLY A 85 12.02 6.39 -19.70
C GLY A 85 12.53 5.34 -18.73
N ALA A 86 12.56 4.07 -19.17
CA ALA A 86 13.08 2.95 -18.38
C ALA A 86 14.62 2.90 -18.38
N MET A 87 15.19 2.48 -17.24
CA MET A 87 16.60 2.12 -17.13
C MET A 87 16.80 0.97 -16.15
N SER A 88 17.77 0.11 -16.43
CA SER A 88 18.07 -1.07 -15.60
C SER A 88 19.56 -1.39 -15.59
N ALA A 89 19.98 -2.31 -14.72
CA ALA A 89 21.35 -2.83 -14.71
C ALA A 89 21.51 -3.97 -15.72
N SER A 90 22.56 -3.92 -16.54
CA SER A 90 23.03 -5.08 -17.30
C SER A 90 23.79 -6.07 -16.40
N ALA A 91 24.08 -7.26 -16.93
CA ALA A 91 24.96 -8.23 -16.29
C ALA A 91 26.41 -7.72 -16.12
N SER A 92 26.85 -6.78 -16.96
CA SER A 92 28.15 -6.10 -16.88
C SER A 92 28.18 -4.94 -15.87
N GLY A 93 27.04 -4.67 -15.19
CA GLY A 93 26.91 -3.58 -14.22
C GLY A 93 26.81 -2.20 -14.87
N GLN A 94 26.48 -2.13 -16.15
CA GLN A 94 26.21 -0.88 -16.88
C GLN A 94 24.72 -0.56 -16.90
N VAL A 95 24.37 0.69 -17.18
CA VAL A 95 22.99 1.14 -17.36
C VAL A 95 22.50 0.73 -18.74
N VAL A 96 21.37 0.04 -18.80
CA VAL A 96 20.63 -0.29 -20.03
C VAL A 96 19.44 0.64 -20.17
N THR A 97 19.21 1.12 -21.39
CA THR A 97 18.05 1.95 -21.77
C THR A 97 17.32 1.31 -22.95
N GLU A 98 16.26 1.94 -23.43
CA GLU A 98 15.59 1.55 -24.70
C GLU A 98 16.55 1.52 -25.90
N ARG A 99 17.67 2.27 -25.85
CA ARG A 99 18.68 2.33 -26.92
C ARG A 99 19.82 1.31 -26.73
N GLY A 100 19.71 0.46 -25.71
CA GLY A 100 20.71 -0.55 -25.36
C GLY A 100 21.59 -0.15 -24.18
N GLU A 101 22.67 -0.90 -24.01
CA GLU A 101 23.66 -0.69 -22.95
C GLU A 101 24.44 0.60 -23.18
N THR A 102 24.57 1.40 -22.12
CA THR A 102 25.34 2.65 -22.12
C THR A 102 26.71 2.42 -21.47
N GLY A 103 27.61 3.40 -21.57
CA GLY A 103 28.90 3.37 -20.86
C GLY A 103 28.83 3.80 -19.39
N TRP A 104 27.63 3.93 -18.82
CA TRP A 104 27.44 4.36 -17.44
C TRP A 104 27.40 3.18 -16.49
N ASN A 105 28.20 3.25 -15.44
CA ASN A 105 28.12 2.29 -14.35
C ASN A 105 26.81 2.47 -13.57
N TRP A 106 26.06 1.38 -13.39
CA TRP A 106 24.77 1.38 -12.70
C TRP A 106 24.89 1.85 -11.25
N ALA A 107 25.92 1.39 -10.52
CA ALA A 107 26.11 1.78 -9.12
C ALA A 107 26.39 3.29 -8.97
N SER A 108 27.09 3.90 -9.92
CA SER A 108 27.30 5.35 -9.94
C SER A 108 25.99 6.12 -10.12
N VAL A 109 25.09 5.65 -11.00
CA VAL A 109 23.78 6.26 -11.20
C VAL A 109 22.89 6.08 -9.97
N GLN A 110 22.90 4.90 -9.34
CA GLN A 110 22.19 4.68 -8.08
C GLN A 110 22.71 5.58 -6.95
N GLY A 111 24.04 5.79 -6.86
CA GLY A 111 24.61 6.76 -5.91
C GLY A 111 24.16 8.20 -6.17
N ALA A 112 24.00 8.60 -7.43
CA ALA A 112 23.45 9.91 -7.80
C ALA A 112 21.96 10.05 -7.44
N ILE A 113 21.17 9.00 -7.63
CA ILE A 113 19.76 8.93 -7.21
C ILE A 113 19.66 9.02 -5.68
N LEU A 114 20.48 8.28 -4.95
CA LEU A 114 20.53 8.34 -3.49
C LEU A 114 20.87 9.76 -3.01
N LYS A 115 21.88 10.39 -3.60
CA LYS A 115 22.24 11.78 -3.29
C LYS A 115 21.07 12.74 -3.56
N THR A 116 20.30 12.52 -4.62
CA THR A 116 19.08 13.31 -4.90
C THR A 116 18.06 13.20 -3.76
N GLN A 117 17.84 11.99 -3.26
CA GLN A 117 16.97 11.74 -2.11
C GLN A 117 17.50 12.35 -0.81
N GLU A 118 18.82 12.30 -0.57
CA GLU A 118 19.48 12.93 0.58
C GLU A 118 19.36 14.46 0.56
N LEU A 119 19.27 15.08 -0.63
CA LEU A 119 18.96 16.50 -0.78
C LEU A 119 17.48 16.80 -0.48
N GLY A 120 16.66 15.80 -0.15
CA GLY A 120 15.25 15.94 0.14
C GLY A 120 14.38 16.06 -1.11
N VAL A 121 14.88 15.67 -2.28
CA VAL A 121 14.11 15.60 -3.53
C VAL A 121 13.68 14.15 -3.75
N PHE A 122 12.38 13.92 -3.84
CA PHE A 122 11.84 12.60 -4.11
C PHE A 122 12.13 12.21 -5.56
N VAL A 123 12.47 10.95 -5.79
CA VAL A 123 12.74 10.44 -7.14
C VAL A 123 11.63 9.47 -7.52
N THR A 124 11.09 9.64 -8.73
CA THR A 124 10.19 8.67 -9.33
C THR A 124 10.53 8.50 -10.81
N GLN A 125 10.03 7.42 -11.40
CA GLN A 125 10.26 7.08 -12.80
C GLN A 125 8.92 6.75 -13.45
N CYS A 126 8.67 7.31 -14.62
CA CYS A 126 7.57 6.93 -15.49
C CYS A 126 8.10 6.18 -16.72
N ALA A 127 7.24 5.39 -17.36
CA ALA A 127 7.62 4.50 -18.45
C ALA A 127 8.29 5.26 -19.61
N ASP A 128 7.72 6.41 -19.98
CA ASP A 128 8.16 7.28 -21.06
C ASP A 128 7.54 8.70 -20.87
N ASP A 129 7.70 9.54 -21.89
CA ASP A 129 7.16 10.90 -21.94
C ASP A 129 5.62 10.95 -21.97
N ALA A 130 4.96 9.94 -22.55
CA ALA A 130 3.50 9.90 -22.60
C ALA A 130 2.88 9.64 -21.22
N ALA A 131 3.60 8.90 -20.37
CA ALA A 131 3.20 8.65 -18.98
C ALA A 131 3.51 9.82 -18.01
N TYR A 132 4.17 10.89 -18.48
CA TYR A 132 4.62 11.99 -17.62
C TYR A 132 3.46 12.72 -16.93
N GLU A 133 2.40 13.08 -17.67
CA GLU A 133 1.26 13.81 -17.12
C GLU A 133 0.56 13.01 -16.02
N GLU A 134 0.29 11.73 -16.27
CA GLU A 134 -0.35 10.83 -15.31
C GLU A 134 0.53 10.61 -14.06
N ALA A 135 1.84 10.51 -14.24
CA ALA A 135 2.78 10.39 -13.13
C ALA A 135 2.71 11.62 -12.21
N VAL A 136 2.72 12.83 -12.77
CA VAL A 136 2.60 14.08 -11.99
C VAL A 136 1.25 14.17 -11.28
N VAL A 137 0.15 13.85 -11.97
CA VAL A 137 -1.18 13.82 -11.35
C VAL A 137 -1.22 12.84 -10.18
N THR A 138 -0.62 11.65 -10.33
CA THR A 138 -0.53 10.66 -9.26
C THR A 138 0.28 11.17 -8.07
N LEU A 139 1.41 11.84 -8.31
CA LEU A 139 2.23 12.43 -7.25
C LEU A 139 1.43 13.49 -6.47
N SER A 140 0.74 14.37 -7.18
CA SER A 140 -0.10 15.42 -6.58
C SER A 140 -1.28 14.86 -5.77
N GLY A 141 -1.68 13.62 -6.04
CA GLY A 141 -2.78 12.95 -5.36
C GLY A 141 -2.46 12.45 -3.95
N ARG A 142 -1.17 12.34 -3.61
CA ARG A 142 -0.68 11.79 -2.34
C ARG A 142 -0.93 12.75 -1.19
N SER A 143 -1.05 12.22 0.03
CA SER A 143 -1.15 13.07 1.22
C SER A 143 0.11 13.91 1.42
N HIS A 144 -0.07 15.22 1.59
CA HIS A 144 0.97 16.16 1.96
C HIS A 144 1.00 16.48 3.46
N GLU A 145 0.29 15.70 4.27
CA GLU A 145 0.30 15.89 5.72
C GLU A 145 1.69 15.62 6.30
N ALA A 146 2.11 16.46 7.25
CA ALA A 146 3.40 16.30 7.93
C ALA A 146 3.49 15.01 8.77
N THR A 147 2.34 14.41 9.10
CA THR A 147 2.23 13.22 9.92
C THR A 147 1.49 12.13 9.16
N ALA A 148 2.16 11.00 8.93
CA ALA A 148 1.48 9.79 8.48
C ALA A 148 0.94 9.05 9.71
N ILE A 149 -0.39 8.84 9.78
CA ILE A 149 -0.97 7.92 10.75
C ILE A 149 -0.64 6.50 10.27
N ILE A 150 0.41 5.92 10.83
CA ILE A 150 0.74 4.51 10.62
C ILE A 150 -0.15 3.74 11.60
N ALA A 151 -1.21 3.12 11.08
CA ALA A 151 -2.01 2.21 11.88
C ALA A 151 -1.09 1.13 12.47
N PRO A 152 -1.23 0.79 13.77
CA PRO A 152 -0.45 -0.29 14.35
C PRO A 152 -0.68 -1.56 13.53
N ALA A 153 0.40 -2.27 13.23
CA ALA A 153 0.31 -3.58 12.59
C ALA A 153 -0.60 -4.46 13.45
N LYS A 154 -1.65 -5.03 12.86
CA LYS A 154 -2.47 -6.04 13.57
C LYS A 154 -1.53 -7.19 13.95
N GLU A 155 -1.39 -7.44 15.25
CA GLU A 155 -0.72 -8.64 15.72
C GLU A 155 -1.49 -9.86 15.21
N ALA A 156 -0.75 -10.83 14.67
CA ALA A 156 -1.35 -12.07 14.22
C ALA A 156 -1.90 -12.82 15.44
N THR A 157 -3.24 -12.95 15.54
CA THR A 157 -3.87 -13.77 16.57
C THR A 157 -3.48 -15.23 16.33
N LEU A 158 -2.65 -15.79 17.22
CA LEU A 158 -2.31 -17.21 17.19
C LEU A 158 -3.52 -18.03 17.66
N LEU A 159 -4.21 -18.67 16.71
CA LEU A 159 -5.30 -19.58 17.02
C LEU A 159 -4.73 -20.93 17.48
N THR A 160 -5.25 -21.44 18.59
CA THR A 160 -5.11 -22.84 18.99
C THR A 160 -5.72 -23.79 17.94
N PRO A 161 -5.36 -25.08 17.90
CA PRO A 161 -5.96 -26.02 16.94
C PRO A 161 -7.49 -26.08 17.01
N GLY A 162 -8.08 -25.97 18.20
CA GLY A 162 -9.54 -25.94 18.37
C GLY A 162 -10.18 -24.67 17.78
N GLU A 163 -9.52 -23.52 17.95
CA GLU A 163 -9.94 -22.25 17.36
C GLU A 163 -9.79 -22.25 15.83
N GLN A 164 -8.74 -22.87 15.30
CA GLN A 164 -8.55 -23.05 13.85
C GLN A 164 -9.67 -23.89 13.23
N ILE A 165 -10.09 -24.97 13.90
CA ILE A 165 -11.22 -25.78 13.46
C ILE A 165 -12.48 -24.91 13.39
N LEU A 166 -12.77 -24.12 14.43
CA LEU A 166 -13.93 -23.22 14.41
C LEU A 166 -13.83 -22.15 13.31
N ALA A 167 -12.66 -21.55 13.11
CA ALA A 167 -12.41 -20.54 12.09
C ALA A 167 -12.48 -21.08 10.65
N SER A 168 -12.39 -22.41 10.47
CA SER A 168 -12.57 -23.04 9.17
C SER A 168 -14.05 -23.23 8.79
N LEU A 169 -14.97 -23.04 9.74
CA LEU A 169 -16.41 -23.18 9.50
C LEU A 169 -16.96 -21.98 8.71
N PRO A 170 -17.91 -22.19 7.77
CA PRO A 170 -18.46 -21.13 6.94
C PRO A 170 -19.03 -19.96 7.75
N GLY A 171 -18.48 -18.77 7.52
CA GLY A 171 -18.96 -17.54 8.17
C GLY A 171 -18.47 -17.32 9.60
N ILE A 172 -17.50 -18.11 10.07
CA ILE A 172 -16.83 -17.95 11.37
C ILE A 172 -15.38 -17.51 11.14
N GLY A 173 -15.10 -16.22 11.34
CA GLY A 173 -13.73 -15.68 11.35
C GLY A 173 -13.17 -15.56 12.77
N VAL A 174 -11.90 -15.15 12.89
CA VAL A 174 -11.18 -14.96 14.17
C VAL A 174 -12.01 -14.17 15.19
N ASP A 175 -12.56 -13.02 14.79
CA ASP A 175 -13.37 -12.15 15.66
C ASP A 175 -14.62 -12.86 16.22
N LYS A 176 -15.17 -13.82 15.47
CA LYS A 176 -16.33 -14.61 15.92
C LYS A 176 -15.92 -15.78 16.78
N VAL A 177 -14.75 -16.38 16.55
CA VAL A 177 -14.21 -17.45 17.39
C VAL A 177 -14.01 -16.95 18.82
N GLU A 178 -13.42 -15.77 19.00
CA GLU A 178 -13.25 -15.16 20.33
C GLU A 178 -14.59 -15.00 21.05
N ARG A 179 -15.59 -14.38 20.40
CA ARG A 179 -16.93 -14.18 20.98
C ARG A 179 -17.65 -15.49 21.26
N LEU A 180 -17.47 -16.47 20.37
CA LEU A 180 -18.08 -17.78 20.51
C LEU A 180 -17.50 -18.53 21.70
N LEU A 181 -16.18 -18.52 21.87
CA LEU A 181 -15.52 -19.14 23.02
C LEU A 181 -15.77 -18.39 24.33
N ALA A 182 -15.94 -17.07 24.30
CA ALA A 182 -16.40 -16.32 25.46
C ALA A 182 -17.78 -16.78 25.93
N TYR A 183 -18.64 -17.22 25.02
CA TYR A 183 -19.97 -17.76 25.34
C TYR A 183 -19.96 -19.24 25.72
N THR A 184 -19.25 -20.10 24.97
CA THR A 184 -19.31 -21.56 25.13
C THR A 184 -18.16 -22.16 25.95
N GLY A 185 -17.14 -21.36 26.26
CA GLY A 185 -15.95 -21.72 27.03
C GLY A 185 -14.95 -22.63 26.30
N ARG A 186 -15.41 -23.60 25.50
CA ARG A 186 -14.55 -24.60 24.84
C ARG A 186 -14.95 -24.85 23.38
N PRO A 187 -13.99 -25.22 22.49
CA PRO A 187 -14.28 -25.49 21.09
C PRO A 187 -15.31 -26.59 20.81
N CYS A 188 -15.37 -27.65 21.63
CA CYS A 188 -16.38 -28.69 21.47
C CYS A 188 -17.82 -28.19 21.71
N TRP A 189 -18.00 -27.34 22.73
CA TRP A 189 -19.28 -26.69 23.02
C TRP A 189 -19.63 -25.61 22.00
N ALA A 190 -18.62 -24.92 21.46
CA ALA A 190 -18.78 -24.01 20.33
C ALA A 190 -19.30 -24.74 19.09
N LEU A 191 -18.71 -25.89 18.74
CA LEU A 191 -19.15 -26.69 17.60
C LEU A 191 -20.59 -27.18 17.78
N ASN A 192 -20.95 -27.69 18.95
CA ASN A 192 -22.32 -28.07 19.29
C ASN A 192 -23.28 -26.87 19.12
N PHE A 193 -22.97 -25.71 19.71
CA PHE A 193 -23.80 -24.51 19.58
C PHE A 193 -24.01 -24.07 18.12
N LEU A 194 -22.98 -24.17 17.28
CA LEU A 194 -23.03 -23.78 15.88
C LEU A 194 -23.89 -24.73 15.02
N THR A 195 -24.10 -25.97 15.47
CA THR A 195 -24.91 -26.97 14.77
C THR A 195 -26.28 -27.20 15.41
N ASP A 196 -26.53 -26.66 16.61
CA ASP A 196 -27.83 -26.65 17.26
C ASP A 196 -28.91 -26.03 16.36
N THR A 197 -30.11 -26.63 16.41
CA THR A 197 -31.31 -26.18 15.70
C THR A 197 -31.96 -24.95 16.35
N ASP A 198 -31.57 -24.56 17.57
CA ASP A 198 -31.99 -23.30 18.18
C ASP A 198 -31.52 -22.10 17.33
N THR A 199 -32.50 -21.39 16.78
CA THR A 199 -32.32 -20.24 15.89
C THR A 199 -32.16 -18.91 16.63
N ARG A 200 -32.24 -18.89 17.97
CA ARG A 200 -32.06 -17.67 18.74
C ARG A 200 -30.62 -17.18 18.61
N GLU A 201 -30.46 -15.91 18.25
CA GLU A 201 -29.16 -15.27 18.21
C GLU A 201 -28.67 -15.04 19.64
N ARG A 202 -27.69 -15.84 20.08
CA ARG A 202 -27.03 -15.71 21.39
C ARG A 202 -25.63 -15.11 21.31
N VAL A 203 -25.02 -15.18 20.12
CA VAL A 203 -23.71 -14.59 19.83
C VAL A 203 -23.87 -13.65 18.63
N PRO A 204 -23.53 -12.35 18.77
CA PRO A 204 -23.73 -11.36 17.70
C PRO A 204 -23.07 -11.75 16.38
N GLY A 205 -23.85 -11.75 15.30
CA GLY A 205 -23.40 -12.11 13.95
C GLY A 205 -23.40 -13.62 13.67
N ILE A 206 -23.99 -14.43 14.57
CA ILE A 206 -24.22 -15.86 14.38
C ILE A 206 -25.73 -16.12 14.46
N GLY A 207 -26.39 -15.98 13.31
CA GLY A 207 -27.81 -16.24 13.15
C GLY A 207 -28.12 -17.58 12.46
N PRO A 208 -29.41 -17.85 12.19
CA PRO A 208 -29.91 -19.14 11.67
C PRO A 208 -29.26 -19.55 10.34
N GLN A 209 -29.03 -18.58 9.45
CA GLN A 209 -28.39 -18.82 8.15
C GLN A 209 -26.92 -19.25 8.26
N THR A 210 -26.21 -18.76 9.28
CA THR A 210 -24.82 -19.17 9.54
C THR A 210 -24.84 -20.61 10.06
N LYS A 211 -25.70 -20.93 11.04
CA LYS A 211 -25.85 -22.29 11.56
C LYS A 211 -26.26 -23.30 10.48
N ALA A 212 -27.22 -22.95 9.62
CA ALA A 212 -27.67 -23.80 8.52
C ALA A 212 -26.53 -24.13 7.54
N ARG A 213 -25.72 -23.13 7.16
CA ARG A 213 -24.54 -23.34 6.31
C ARG A 213 -23.49 -24.23 6.97
N ILE A 214 -23.30 -24.08 8.28
CA ILE A 214 -22.36 -24.92 9.04
C ILE A 214 -22.86 -26.37 9.11
N ARG A 215 -24.15 -26.59 9.41
CA ARG A 215 -24.77 -27.93 9.38
C ARG A 215 -24.60 -28.59 8.01
N GLN A 216 -24.86 -27.85 6.94
CA GLN A 216 -24.67 -28.32 5.56
C GLN A 216 -23.21 -28.68 5.28
N ALA A 217 -22.26 -27.84 5.70
CA ALA A 217 -20.83 -28.08 5.48
C ALA A 217 -20.30 -29.31 6.25
N LEU A 218 -20.88 -29.60 7.41
CA LEU A 218 -20.59 -30.80 8.20
C LEU A 218 -21.36 -32.04 7.75
N GLY A 219 -22.25 -31.90 6.76
CA GLY A 219 -23.04 -33.01 6.19
C GLY A 219 -24.17 -33.52 7.09
N LEU A 220 -24.61 -32.72 8.07
CA LEU A 220 -25.71 -33.10 8.98
C LEU A 220 -27.05 -33.07 8.26
N ARG A 221 -27.82 -34.16 8.40
CA ARG A 221 -29.23 -34.24 7.99
C ARG A 221 -30.13 -33.50 8.98
N ASP A 222 -31.37 -33.24 8.60
CA ASP A 222 -32.33 -32.50 9.44
C ASP A 222 -32.57 -33.18 10.80
N GLU A 223 -32.57 -34.52 10.83
CA GLU A 223 -32.80 -35.34 12.02
C GLU A 223 -31.53 -35.61 12.85
N GLU A 224 -30.36 -35.10 12.42
CA GLU A 224 -29.06 -35.38 13.06
C GLU A 224 -28.60 -34.21 13.94
N GLU A 225 -28.04 -34.54 15.10
CA GLU A 225 -27.51 -33.58 16.06
C GLU A 225 -26.08 -33.95 16.46
N LEU A 226 -25.22 -32.93 16.63
CA LEU A 226 -23.90 -33.10 17.22
C LEU A 226 -23.94 -32.65 18.67
N SER A 227 -23.75 -33.59 19.59
CA SER A 227 -23.79 -33.36 21.01
C SER A 227 -22.47 -33.72 21.71
N VAL A 228 -22.15 -32.98 22.77
CA VAL A 228 -21.06 -33.34 23.69
C VAL A 228 -21.63 -34.25 24.77
N VAL A 229 -21.26 -35.53 24.74
CA VAL A 229 -21.71 -36.51 25.73
C VAL A 229 -20.72 -36.57 26.89
N LEU A 230 -21.23 -36.39 28.11
CA LEU A 230 -20.46 -36.62 29.33
C LEU A 230 -20.62 -38.09 29.72
N SER A 231 -19.52 -38.83 29.80
CA SER A 231 -19.56 -40.19 30.32
C SER A 231 -19.85 -40.17 31.81
N GLU A 232 -20.93 -40.81 32.26
CA GLU A 232 -21.18 -41.11 33.68
C GLU A 232 -20.19 -42.17 34.16
N THR A 233 -18.92 -41.82 34.32
CA THR A 233 -18.12 -42.48 35.33
C THR A 233 -18.38 -41.73 36.62
N GLY A 234 -19.19 -42.28 37.52
CA GLY A 234 -19.50 -41.75 38.85
C GLY A 234 -18.29 -41.63 39.79
N ALA A 235 -17.11 -41.26 39.29
CA ALA A 235 -15.94 -40.89 40.06
C ALA A 235 -15.80 -39.36 40.02
N PHE A 236 -15.79 -38.75 41.22
CA PHE A 236 -15.44 -37.35 41.38
C PHE A 236 -14.03 -37.09 40.81
N ALA A 237 -13.86 -35.89 40.25
CA ALA A 237 -12.57 -35.36 39.83
C ALA A 237 -11.49 -35.66 40.87
N GLU A 238 -10.53 -36.53 40.52
CA GLU A 238 -9.36 -36.70 41.36
C GLU A 238 -8.54 -35.41 41.30
N ARG A 239 -8.40 -34.85 42.51
CA ARG A 239 -7.70 -33.62 42.83
C ARG A 239 -6.24 -33.72 42.37
N HIS A 240 -5.70 -32.56 42.01
CA HIS A 240 -4.28 -32.23 42.04
C HIS A 240 -3.46 -33.14 42.97
N ARG A 241 -2.43 -33.78 42.39
CA ARG A 241 -1.15 -33.95 43.08
C ARG A 241 -0.03 -33.53 42.15
N GLU A 242 0.61 -32.45 42.57
CA GLU A 242 2.04 -32.18 42.39
C GLU A 242 2.82 -33.50 42.46
N ILE A 243 3.73 -33.75 41.51
CA ILE A 243 5.20 -33.55 41.61
C ILE A 243 5.69 -33.21 40.20
#